data_AF-A0A090VC23-F1
#
_entry.id   AF-A0A090VC23-F1
#
_cell.length_a   1.000
_cell.length_b   1.000
_cell.length_c   1.000
_cell.angle_alpha   90.00
_cell.angle_beta   90.00
_cell.angle_gamma   90.00
#
_symmetry.space_group_name_H-M   'P 1'
#
loop_
_entity.id
_entity.type
_entity.pdbx_description
1 polymer ?
#
loop_
_entity_poly.entity_id
_entity_poly.type
_entity_poly.pdbx_seq_one_letter_code
_entity_poly.pdbx_strand_id
1 'polypeptide(L)'
;MLKNKFEAVNIIHDNELSTLVPKAIFNESAIADYLKFNSKILKSDFVTFDAIERNQSVNVYIPYVNINNYIFDLFGDFTYKHASTVLIETILESDKNTLEPKFYINVNHNRFEIIIVNEGKLQFYNSFEYATKEDFIYYILFTAEQLKYNPETLKLILLGHVIKDDALYNIAYKYIRHVSFGDKKNNYVFTEKQKTNHSNFTLTNSF
;
A
#
# COMPACT_ATOMS: atom_id res chain seq x y z
N MET A 1 -0.77 21.94 -17.42
CA MET A 1 -0.36 21.92 -15.99
C MET A 1 1.05 21.36 -15.79
N LEU A 2 1.51 20.33 -16.53
CA LEU A 2 2.85 19.75 -16.41
C LEU A 2 4.03 20.54 -17.06
N LYS A 3 3.81 21.78 -17.53
CA LYS A 3 4.87 22.59 -18.20
C LYS A 3 5.48 23.67 -17.30
N ASN A 4 5.02 23.76 -16.06
CA ASN A 4 5.53 24.72 -15.10
C ASN A 4 6.80 24.16 -14.44
N LYS A 5 7.71 25.03 -14.01
CA LYS A 5 8.83 24.61 -13.16
C LYS A 5 8.30 24.26 -11.77
N PHE A 6 8.73 23.13 -11.24
CA PHE A 6 8.42 22.68 -9.88
C PHE A 6 9.66 22.85 -9.00
N GLU A 7 9.45 23.15 -7.72
CA GLU A 7 10.54 23.23 -6.75
C GLU A 7 11.10 21.84 -6.42
N ALA A 8 10.23 20.83 -6.36
CA ALA A 8 10.59 19.44 -6.17
C ALA A 8 9.64 18.53 -6.95
N VAL A 9 10.15 17.40 -7.42
CA VAL A 9 9.38 16.34 -8.07
C VAL A 9 9.57 15.06 -7.27
N ASN A 10 8.45 14.46 -6.87
CA ASN A 10 8.41 13.19 -6.15
C ASN A 10 7.57 12.20 -6.96
N ILE A 11 8.14 11.04 -7.28
CA ILE A 11 7.47 9.97 -8.03
C ILE A 11 7.06 8.85 -7.08
N ILE A 12 5.81 8.41 -7.16
CA ILE A 12 5.34 7.22 -6.46
C ILE A 12 5.14 6.10 -7.47
N HIS A 13 5.97 5.06 -7.38
CA HIS A 13 5.82 3.85 -8.18
C HIS A 13 4.74 2.98 -7.57
N ASP A 14 3.66 2.76 -8.32
CA ASP A 14 2.54 1.93 -7.90
C ASP A 14 2.47 0.67 -8.74
N ASN A 15 3.25 -0.36 -8.39
CA ASN A 15 3.27 -1.65 -9.04
C ASN A 15 3.29 -2.81 -8.03
N GLU A 16 3.14 -4.04 -8.53
CA GLU A 16 3.15 -5.27 -7.73
C GLU A 16 4.56 -5.82 -7.49
N LEU A 17 5.58 -5.22 -8.10
CA LEU A 17 6.97 -5.67 -8.07
C LEU A 17 7.68 -5.15 -6.81
N SER A 18 7.11 -5.46 -5.65
CA SER A 18 7.51 -4.95 -4.34
C SER A 18 7.39 -6.03 -3.28
N THR A 19 8.34 -6.06 -2.34
CA THR A 19 8.31 -6.97 -1.21
C THR A 19 8.90 -6.33 0.05
N LEU A 20 8.28 -6.61 1.20
CA LEU A 20 8.70 -6.10 2.48
C LEU A 20 9.67 -7.07 3.16
N VAL A 21 10.84 -6.57 3.57
CA VAL A 21 11.90 -7.37 4.19
C VAL A 21 12.24 -6.78 5.56
N PRO A 22 12.23 -7.56 6.65
CA PRO A 22 12.73 -7.10 7.94
C PRO A 22 14.19 -6.65 7.84
N LYS A 23 14.53 -5.49 8.41
CA LYS A 23 15.86 -4.88 8.33
C LYS A 23 16.94 -5.78 8.93
N ALA A 24 16.59 -6.60 9.92
CA ALA A 24 17.48 -7.57 10.56
C ALA A 24 18.02 -8.67 9.62
N ILE A 25 17.30 -8.98 8.54
CA ILE A 25 17.69 -10.00 7.55
C ILE A 25 17.93 -9.41 6.16
N PHE A 26 17.91 -8.08 6.04
CA PHE A 26 18.15 -7.39 4.78
C PHE A 26 19.64 -7.35 4.46
N ASN A 27 19.98 -7.73 3.24
CA ASN A 27 21.31 -7.66 2.66
C ASN A 27 21.19 -7.06 1.26
N GLU A 28 21.71 -5.85 1.09
CA GLU A 28 21.68 -5.13 -0.19
C GLU A 28 22.37 -5.91 -1.33
N SER A 29 23.38 -6.73 -1.02
CA SER A 29 24.06 -7.57 -2.02
C SER A 29 23.15 -8.67 -2.58
N ALA A 30 22.06 -9.00 -1.89
CA ALA A 30 21.07 -9.99 -2.26
C ALA A 30 19.72 -9.36 -2.64
N ILE A 31 19.68 -8.06 -2.95
CA ILE A 31 18.44 -7.29 -3.10
C ILE A 31 17.46 -7.91 -4.11
N ALA A 32 17.95 -8.40 -5.25
CA ALA A 32 17.12 -9.04 -6.26
C ALA A 32 16.53 -10.38 -5.79
N ASP A 33 17.19 -11.08 -4.86
CA ASP A 33 16.74 -12.39 -4.38
C ASP A 33 15.44 -12.29 -3.57
N TYR A 34 15.22 -11.19 -2.85
CA TYR A 34 13.98 -10.97 -2.11
C TYR A 34 12.76 -10.91 -3.03
N LEU A 35 12.90 -10.31 -4.22
CA LEU A 35 11.80 -10.19 -5.20
C LEU A 35 11.51 -11.50 -5.94
N LYS A 36 12.52 -12.35 -6.17
CA LYS A 36 12.37 -13.59 -6.98
C LYS A 36 11.32 -14.56 -6.42
N PHE A 37 11.04 -14.49 -5.12
CA PHE A 37 10.03 -15.34 -4.49
C PHE A 37 8.59 -14.88 -4.75
N ASN A 38 8.38 -13.60 -5.05
CA ASN A 38 7.06 -12.99 -5.17
C ASN A 38 6.76 -12.42 -6.56
N SER A 39 7.78 -12.27 -7.42
CA SER A 39 7.63 -11.63 -8.72
C SER A 39 8.55 -12.26 -9.78
N LYS A 40 8.09 -12.25 -11.03
CA LYS A 40 8.94 -12.59 -12.18
C LYS A 40 9.80 -11.37 -12.52
N ILE A 41 11.09 -11.44 -12.19
CA ILE A 41 12.05 -10.38 -12.49
C ILE A 41 12.98 -10.79 -13.63
N LEU A 42 13.38 -9.83 -14.47
CA LEU A 42 14.40 -9.99 -15.48
C LEU A 42 15.78 -9.68 -14.90
N LYS A 43 16.83 -10.29 -15.44
CA LYS A 43 18.22 -9.99 -15.01
C LYS A 43 18.63 -8.52 -15.24
N SER A 44 17.97 -7.85 -16.17
CA SER A 44 18.20 -6.44 -16.51
C SER A 44 17.43 -5.47 -15.63
N ASP A 45 16.52 -5.95 -14.78
CA ASP A 45 15.71 -5.07 -13.95
C ASP A 45 16.58 -4.42 -12.88
N PHE A 46 16.47 -3.10 -12.78
CA PHE A 46 17.04 -2.36 -11.67
C PHE A 46 16.16 -2.55 -10.44
N VAL A 47 16.78 -2.96 -9.33
CA VAL A 47 16.10 -3.17 -8.05
C VAL A 47 16.64 -2.15 -7.06
N THR A 48 15.75 -1.55 -6.29
CA THR A 48 16.07 -0.56 -5.26
C THR A 48 15.22 -0.81 -4.02
N PHE A 49 15.35 0.02 -2.99
CA PHE A 49 14.62 -0.14 -1.75
C PHE A 49 14.34 1.19 -1.04
N ASP A 50 13.24 1.21 -0.28
CA ASP A 50 12.93 2.28 0.66
C ASP A 50 13.06 1.75 2.09
N ALA A 51 13.69 2.50 2.99
CA ALA A 51 13.70 2.17 4.41
C ALA A 51 12.41 2.62 5.10
N ILE A 52 11.82 1.76 5.93
CA ILE A 52 10.66 2.04 6.78
C ILE A 52 11.14 1.94 8.23
N GLU A 53 11.73 3.02 8.74
CA GLU A 53 12.42 3.02 10.04
C GLU A 53 11.51 2.65 11.21
N ARG A 54 10.26 3.12 11.20
CA ARG A 54 9.28 2.80 12.26
C ARG A 54 9.01 1.29 12.38
N ASN A 55 9.05 0.59 11.26
CA ASN A 55 8.79 -0.85 11.21
C ASN A 55 10.07 -1.69 11.27
N GLN A 56 11.26 -1.06 11.28
CA GLN A 56 12.54 -1.75 11.15
C GLN A 56 12.52 -2.72 9.96
N SER A 57 12.04 -2.24 8.82
CA SER A 57 11.96 -3.00 7.57
C SER A 57 12.41 -2.15 6.39
N VAL A 58 12.66 -2.80 5.27
CA VAL A 58 12.85 -2.16 3.98
C VAL A 58 11.82 -2.70 3.00
N ASN A 59 11.31 -1.85 2.13
CA ASN A 59 10.52 -2.27 1.00
C ASN A 59 11.43 -2.32 -0.23
N VAL A 60 11.64 -3.51 -0.79
CA VAL A 60 12.44 -3.74 -2.00
C VAL A 60 11.53 -3.74 -3.21
N TYR A 61 11.87 -3.02 -4.30
CA TYR A 61 10.98 -2.89 -5.45
C TYR A 61 11.71 -2.54 -6.77
N ILE A 62 10.98 -2.61 -7.88
CA ILE A 62 11.43 -2.19 -9.22
C ILE A 62 10.78 -0.84 -9.61
N PRO A 63 11.57 0.24 -9.81
CA PRO A 63 11.05 1.58 -10.12
C PRO A 63 10.89 1.86 -11.63
N TYR A 64 10.96 0.85 -12.51
CA TYR A 64 10.89 1.02 -13.99
C TYR A 64 11.79 2.14 -14.54
N VAL A 65 13.09 1.86 -14.69
CA VAL A 65 14.12 2.83 -15.09
C VAL A 65 13.78 3.64 -16.35
N ASN A 66 13.10 3.05 -17.31
CA ASN A 66 12.66 3.74 -18.52
C ASN A 66 11.70 4.90 -18.23
N ILE A 67 10.78 4.73 -17.27
CA ILE A 67 9.89 5.81 -16.81
C ILE A 67 10.68 6.87 -16.07
N ASN A 68 11.61 6.46 -15.21
CA ASN A 68 12.49 7.37 -14.48
C ASN A 68 13.32 8.27 -15.41
N ASN A 69 13.93 7.69 -16.45
CA ASN A 69 14.68 8.46 -17.44
C ASN A 69 13.79 9.47 -18.17
N TYR A 70 12.57 9.07 -18.57
CA TYR A 70 11.63 9.97 -19.22
C TYR A 70 11.20 11.14 -18.30
N ILE A 71 10.98 10.89 -17.02
CA ILE A 71 10.64 11.95 -16.05
C ILE A 71 11.84 12.85 -15.79
N PHE A 72 13.05 12.30 -15.73
CA PHE A 72 14.29 13.07 -15.60
C PHE A 72 14.46 14.06 -16.76
N ASP A 73 14.27 13.60 -18.00
CA ASP A 73 14.40 14.44 -19.19
C ASP A 73 13.38 15.60 -19.20
N LEU A 74 12.22 15.42 -18.56
CA LEU A 74 11.16 16.43 -18.50
C LEU A 74 11.33 17.43 -17.35
N PHE A 75 11.77 16.96 -16.17
CA PHE A 75 11.69 17.74 -14.94
C PHE A 75 13.01 17.87 -14.18
N GLY A 76 14.07 17.19 -14.63
CA GLY A 76 15.36 17.13 -13.93
C GLY A 76 15.32 16.18 -12.74
N ASP A 77 16.10 16.50 -11.71
CA ASP A 77 16.21 15.70 -10.49
C ASP A 77 14.85 15.49 -9.81
N PHE A 78 14.62 14.27 -9.36
CA PHE A 78 13.44 13.89 -8.59
C PHE A 78 13.83 12.91 -7.49
N THR A 79 12.95 12.79 -6.49
CA THR A 79 12.98 11.65 -5.57
C THR A 79 11.86 10.68 -5.92
N TYR A 80 11.98 9.44 -5.48
CA TYR A 80 10.93 8.46 -5.68
C TYR A 80 10.81 7.51 -4.48
N LYS A 81 9.60 6.96 -4.32
CA LYS A 81 9.27 5.90 -3.37
C LYS A 81 8.32 4.92 -4.03
N HIS A 82 8.18 3.73 -3.45
CA HIS A 82 7.10 2.83 -3.81
C HIS A 82 5.80 3.15 -3.05
N ALA A 83 4.65 2.88 -3.67
CA ALA A 83 3.32 3.06 -3.09
C ALA A 83 3.16 2.29 -1.76
N SER A 84 3.62 1.04 -1.70
CA SER A 84 3.66 0.22 -0.47
C SER A 84 4.33 0.95 0.70
N THR A 85 5.47 1.61 0.45
CA THR A 85 6.22 2.33 1.48
C THR A 85 5.38 3.45 2.06
N VAL A 86 4.81 4.30 1.20
CA VAL A 86 3.95 5.43 1.61
C VAL A 86 2.73 4.93 2.38
N LEU A 87 2.09 3.86 1.90
CA LEU A 87 0.90 3.29 2.52
C LEU A 87 1.19 2.77 3.94
N ILE A 88 2.26 1.97 4.10
CA ILE A 88 2.67 1.42 5.39
C ILE A 88 3.05 2.54 6.37
N GLU A 89 3.88 3.50 5.94
CA GLU A 89 4.31 4.62 6.78
C GLU A 89 3.10 5.43 7.28
N THR A 90 2.16 5.73 6.37
CA THR A 90 0.95 6.52 6.68
C THR A 90 0.06 5.81 7.71
N ILE A 91 -0.15 4.51 7.54
CA ILE A 91 -0.99 3.72 8.46
C ILE A 91 -0.31 3.59 9.83
N LEU A 92 1.00 3.29 9.87
CA LEU A 92 1.73 3.15 11.14
C LEU A 92 1.87 4.47 11.91
N GLU A 93 1.92 5.61 11.22
CA GLU A 93 1.86 6.91 11.88
C GLU A 93 0.46 7.16 12.47
N SER A 94 -0.59 6.83 11.72
CA SER A 94 -1.99 7.02 12.14
C SER A 94 -2.36 6.16 13.35
N ASP A 95 -1.80 4.96 13.45
CA ASP A 95 -2.12 3.98 14.49
C ASP A 95 -1.07 3.83 15.59
N LYS A 96 -0.13 4.78 15.69
CA LYS A 96 0.97 4.73 16.66
C LYS A 96 0.56 4.55 18.12
N ASN A 97 -0.66 4.96 18.47
CA ASN A 97 -1.22 4.86 19.83
C ASN A 97 -2.40 3.89 19.92
N THR A 98 -2.70 3.17 18.84
CA THR A 98 -3.80 2.20 18.81
C THR A 98 -3.34 0.90 19.45
N LEU A 99 -4.09 0.42 20.44
CA LEU A 99 -3.81 -0.85 21.13
C LEU A 99 -4.50 -2.05 20.47
N GLU A 100 -5.61 -1.82 19.77
CA GLU A 100 -6.39 -2.88 19.16
C GLU A 100 -5.95 -3.17 17.72
N PRO A 101 -6.07 -4.43 17.27
CA PRO A 101 -5.73 -4.81 15.90
C PRO A 101 -6.69 -4.18 14.90
N LYS A 102 -6.14 -3.63 13.81
CA LYS A 102 -6.89 -3.05 12.69
C LYS A 102 -6.40 -3.63 11.37
N PHE A 103 -7.35 -3.97 10.53
CA PHE A 103 -7.14 -4.49 9.18
C PHE A 103 -7.46 -3.39 8.18
N TYR A 104 -6.44 -2.82 7.56
CA TYR A 104 -6.62 -1.88 6.46
C TYR A 104 -6.58 -2.62 5.13
N ILE A 105 -7.58 -2.39 4.31
CA ILE A 105 -7.70 -2.95 2.97
C ILE A 105 -7.68 -1.80 1.98
N ASN A 106 -6.56 -1.61 1.28
CA ASN A 106 -6.43 -0.57 0.27
C ASN A 106 -6.76 -1.14 -1.10
N VAL A 107 -7.94 -0.80 -1.62
CA VAL A 107 -8.47 -1.36 -2.86
C VAL A 107 -7.97 -0.56 -4.07
N ASN A 108 -7.37 -1.23 -5.04
CA ASN A 108 -7.09 -0.70 -6.37
C ASN A 108 -7.93 -1.48 -7.42
N HIS A 109 -7.74 -1.20 -8.71
CA HIS A 109 -8.61 -1.75 -9.76
C HIS A 109 -8.57 -3.29 -9.90
N ASN A 110 -7.39 -3.90 -9.80
CA ASN A 110 -7.17 -5.34 -10.00
C ASN A 110 -6.30 -5.97 -8.89
N ARG A 111 -5.89 -5.15 -7.91
CA ARG A 111 -5.15 -5.60 -6.74
C ARG A 111 -5.63 -4.85 -5.50
N PHE A 112 -5.29 -5.38 -4.34
CA PHE A 112 -5.46 -4.67 -3.09
C PHE A 112 -4.38 -5.05 -2.10
N GLU A 113 -4.07 -4.14 -1.19
CA GLU A 113 -3.11 -4.38 -0.13
C GLU A 113 -3.85 -4.64 1.19
N ILE A 114 -3.41 -5.67 1.92
CA ILE A 114 -3.83 -5.94 3.29
C ILE A 114 -2.71 -5.49 4.22
N ILE A 115 -3.04 -4.59 5.15
CA ILE A 115 -2.13 -4.08 6.17
C ILE A 115 -2.76 -4.32 7.52
N ILE A 116 -2.10 -5.09 8.37
CA ILE A 116 -2.58 -5.38 9.73
C ILE A 116 -1.63 -4.73 10.71
N VAL A 117 -2.19 -3.85 11.52
CA VAL A 117 -1.47 -3.16 12.60
C VAL A 117 -2.05 -3.58 13.93
N ASN A 118 -1.19 -3.90 14.88
CA ASN A 118 -1.57 -4.18 16.26
C ASN A 118 -0.56 -3.52 17.20
N GLU A 119 -1.05 -2.87 18.26
CA GLU A 119 -0.22 -2.12 19.22
C GLU A 119 0.76 -1.15 18.52
N GLY A 120 0.29 -0.46 17.48
CA GLY A 120 1.09 0.48 16.67
C GLY A 120 2.20 -0.16 15.83
N LYS A 121 2.27 -1.49 15.74
CA LYS A 121 3.28 -2.24 14.98
C LYS A 121 2.65 -2.96 13.79
N LEU A 122 3.38 -3.05 12.70
CA LEU A 122 2.97 -3.86 11.56
C LEU A 122 3.07 -5.34 11.94
N GLN A 123 1.97 -6.08 11.77
CA GLN A 123 1.97 -7.54 11.88
C GLN A 123 1.97 -8.21 10.52
N PHE A 124 1.34 -7.60 9.52
CA PHE A 124 1.23 -8.15 8.19
C PHE A 124 1.14 -7.05 7.14
N TYR A 125 1.81 -7.28 6.02
CA TYR A 125 1.63 -6.53 4.79
C TYR A 125 1.74 -7.50 3.62
N ASN A 126 0.76 -7.50 2.73
CA ASN A 126 0.90 -8.11 1.41
C ASN A 126 -0.06 -7.49 0.40
N SER A 127 0.26 -7.65 -0.89
CA SER A 127 -0.60 -7.29 -2.01
C SER A 127 -1.17 -8.55 -2.66
N PHE A 128 -2.45 -8.50 -3.04
CA PHE A 128 -3.15 -9.60 -3.70
C PHE A 128 -3.84 -9.12 -4.96
N GLU A 129 -3.71 -9.88 -6.03
CA GLU A 129 -4.53 -9.71 -7.22
C GLU A 129 -5.93 -10.28 -6.98
N TYR A 130 -6.94 -9.67 -7.57
CA TYR A 130 -8.31 -10.16 -7.52
C TYR A 130 -9.02 -9.89 -8.85
N ALA A 131 -9.83 -10.84 -9.30
CA ALA A 131 -10.68 -10.67 -10.48
C ALA A 131 -12.16 -10.55 -10.09
N THR A 132 -12.54 -11.14 -8.96
CA THR A 132 -13.90 -11.19 -8.46
C THR A 132 -13.99 -10.69 -7.01
N LYS A 133 -15.20 -10.37 -6.58
CA LYS A 133 -15.48 -10.02 -5.18
C LYS A 133 -15.25 -11.23 -4.26
N GLU A 134 -15.41 -12.46 -4.78
CA GLU A 134 -15.14 -13.70 -4.08
C GLU A 134 -13.64 -13.87 -3.79
N ASP A 135 -12.76 -13.58 -4.76
CA ASP A 135 -11.30 -13.58 -4.54
C ASP A 135 -10.92 -12.55 -3.47
N PHE A 136 -11.49 -11.35 -3.56
CA PHE A 136 -11.26 -10.26 -2.62
C PHE A 136 -11.57 -10.67 -1.18
N ILE A 137 -12.78 -11.18 -0.91
CA ILE A 137 -13.14 -11.58 0.46
C ILE A 137 -12.39 -12.84 0.91
N TYR A 138 -12.08 -13.76 -0.01
CA TYR A 138 -11.35 -14.98 0.30
C TYR A 138 -9.98 -14.65 0.90
N TYR A 139 -9.18 -13.81 0.26
CA TYR A 139 -7.85 -13.46 0.77
C TYR A 139 -7.92 -12.75 2.12
N ILE A 140 -8.91 -11.87 2.35
CA ILE A 140 -9.10 -11.18 3.64
C ILE A 140 -9.39 -12.19 4.75
N LEU A 141 -10.37 -13.09 4.54
CA LEU A 141 -10.75 -14.11 5.51
C LEU A 141 -9.62 -15.11 5.74
N PHE A 142 -8.92 -15.51 4.68
CA PHE A 142 -7.77 -16.41 4.76
C PHE A 142 -6.64 -15.77 5.59
N THR A 143 -6.28 -14.51 5.34
CA THR A 143 -5.29 -13.79 6.15
C THR A 143 -5.73 -13.69 7.61
N ALA A 144 -7.00 -13.37 7.86
CA ALA A 144 -7.54 -13.34 9.23
C ALA A 144 -7.41 -14.70 9.92
N GLU A 145 -7.77 -15.80 9.24
CA GLU A 145 -7.67 -17.16 9.76
C GLU A 145 -6.21 -17.57 10.06
N GLN A 146 -5.29 -17.33 9.13
CA GLN A 146 -3.85 -17.63 9.32
C GLN A 146 -3.27 -16.93 10.55
N LEU A 147 -3.73 -15.70 10.82
CA LEU A 147 -3.33 -14.89 11.97
C LEU A 147 -4.24 -15.09 13.20
N LYS A 148 -5.20 -16.03 13.13
CA LYS A 148 -6.12 -16.41 14.21
C LYS A 148 -7.04 -15.28 14.68
N TYR A 149 -7.39 -14.37 13.79
CA TYR A 149 -8.40 -13.32 14.02
C TYR A 149 -9.81 -13.83 13.76
N ASN A 150 -10.76 -13.33 14.55
CA ASN A 150 -12.18 -13.65 14.39
C ASN A 150 -12.89 -12.57 13.55
N PRO A 151 -13.52 -12.93 12.41
CA PRO A 151 -14.31 -12.00 11.58
C PRO A 151 -15.44 -11.27 12.32
N GLU A 152 -15.93 -11.83 13.42
CA GLU A 152 -16.96 -11.22 14.27
C GLU A 152 -16.43 -10.05 15.11
N THR A 153 -15.12 -9.96 15.35
CA THR A 153 -14.53 -8.97 16.26
C THR A 153 -13.46 -8.10 15.61
N LEU A 154 -12.83 -8.55 14.52
CA LEU A 154 -11.81 -7.78 13.83
C LEU A 154 -12.40 -6.48 13.26
N LYS A 155 -11.60 -5.41 13.26
CA LYS A 155 -11.97 -4.11 12.72
C LYS A 155 -11.36 -3.93 11.35
N LEU A 156 -12.19 -3.98 10.31
CA LEU A 156 -11.78 -3.80 8.92
C LEU A 156 -12.05 -2.37 8.47
N ILE A 157 -11.03 -1.74 7.91
CA ILE A 157 -11.03 -0.35 7.44
C ILE A 157 -10.74 -0.38 5.95
N LEU A 158 -11.74 0.01 5.15
CA LEU A 158 -11.68 0.07 3.71
C LEU A 158 -11.09 1.40 3.23
N LEU A 159 -10.11 1.31 2.33
CA LEU A 159 -9.42 2.41 1.67
C LEU A 159 -9.44 2.22 0.14
N GLY A 160 -9.14 3.29 -0.61
CA GLY A 160 -8.98 3.22 -2.06
C GLY A 160 -10.30 3.15 -2.81
N HIS A 161 -10.33 2.38 -3.90
CA HIS A 161 -11.41 2.29 -4.86
C HIS A 161 -12.53 1.32 -4.42
N VAL A 162 -13.10 1.58 -3.26
CA VAL A 162 -14.26 0.87 -2.71
C VAL A 162 -15.26 1.88 -2.20
N ILE A 163 -16.55 1.65 -2.43
CA ILE A 163 -17.62 2.60 -2.12
C ILE A 163 -18.68 1.85 -1.33
N LYS A 164 -19.34 2.57 -0.43
CA LYS A 164 -20.48 2.03 0.30
C LYS A 164 -21.50 1.45 -0.67
N ASP A 165 -22.02 0.28 -0.33
CA ASP A 165 -23.03 -0.49 -1.06
C ASP A 165 -22.56 -1.05 -2.43
N ASP A 166 -21.26 -0.98 -2.75
CA ASP A 166 -20.71 -1.68 -3.93
C ASP A 166 -20.50 -3.19 -3.68
N ALA A 167 -20.09 -3.92 -4.73
CA ALA A 167 -19.91 -5.36 -4.65
C ALA A 167 -18.84 -5.81 -3.63
N LEU A 168 -17.74 -5.05 -3.47
CA LEU A 168 -16.65 -5.36 -2.56
C LEU A 168 -17.02 -5.03 -1.11
N TYR A 169 -17.67 -3.89 -0.90
CA TYR A 169 -18.23 -3.50 0.39
C TYR A 169 -19.28 -4.51 0.86
N ASN A 170 -20.25 -4.83 0.02
CA ASN A 170 -21.35 -5.73 0.39
C ASN A 170 -20.85 -7.12 0.75
N ILE A 171 -19.86 -7.65 0.02
CA ILE A 171 -19.30 -8.95 0.36
C ILE A 171 -18.46 -8.88 1.64
N ALA A 172 -17.65 -7.84 1.85
CA ALA A 172 -16.91 -7.69 3.11
C ALA A 172 -17.86 -7.60 4.31
N TYR A 173 -18.90 -6.76 4.20
CA TYR A 173 -19.91 -6.57 5.25
C TYR A 173 -20.73 -7.83 5.56
N LYS A 174 -20.88 -8.72 4.56
CA LYS A 174 -21.57 -10.02 4.76
C LYS A 174 -20.80 -10.95 5.69
N TYR A 175 -19.46 -10.93 5.66
CA TYR A 175 -18.62 -11.89 6.39
C TYR A 175 -17.88 -11.28 7.58
N ILE A 176 -17.72 -9.96 7.62
CA ILE A 176 -16.97 -9.26 8.66
C ILE A 176 -17.90 -8.24 9.32
N ARG A 177 -18.04 -8.34 10.64
CA ARG A 177 -19.06 -7.59 11.39
C ARG A 177 -18.74 -6.10 11.52
N HIS A 178 -17.47 -5.76 11.63
CA HIS A 178 -17.03 -4.38 11.85
C HIS A 178 -16.25 -3.87 10.65
N VAL A 179 -16.98 -3.35 9.66
CA VAL A 179 -16.43 -2.71 8.46
C VAL A 179 -16.69 -1.21 8.52
N SER A 180 -15.62 -0.42 8.40
CA SER A 180 -15.68 1.03 8.27
C SER A 180 -14.83 1.50 7.08
N PHE A 181 -14.91 2.78 6.75
CA PHE A 181 -14.02 3.42 5.78
C PHE A 181 -12.95 4.23 6.52
N GLY A 182 -11.76 4.32 5.93
CA GLY A 182 -10.76 5.26 6.42
C GLY A 182 -11.14 6.70 6.13
N ASP A 183 -10.49 7.61 6.85
CA ASP A 183 -10.63 9.04 6.60
C ASP A 183 -9.35 9.61 5.98
N LYS A 184 -9.54 10.72 5.27
CA LYS A 184 -8.45 11.53 4.73
C LYS A 184 -7.53 11.99 5.87
N LYS A 185 -6.22 11.82 5.68
CA LYS A 185 -5.21 12.14 6.70
C LYS A 185 -4.43 13.42 6.44
N ASN A 186 -4.55 13.99 5.25
CA ASN A 186 -3.94 15.26 4.86
C ASN A 186 -4.99 16.38 4.74
N ASN A 187 -4.52 17.62 4.90
CA ASN A 187 -5.34 18.83 4.75
C ASN A 187 -5.36 19.36 3.31
N TYR A 188 -4.88 18.59 2.33
CA TYR A 188 -4.76 19.06 0.96
C TYR A 188 -6.12 19.32 0.33
N VAL A 189 -6.38 20.53 -0.13
CA VAL A 189 -7.65 20.86 -0.77
C VAL A 189 -7.54 20.54 -2.26
N PHE A 190 -8.25 19.50 -2.69
CA PHE A 190 -8.35 19.18 -4.12
C PHE A 190 -9.20 20.23 -4.83
N THR A 191 -8.72 20.71 -5.97
CA THR A 191 -9.48 21.57 -6.88
C THR A 191 -10.68 20.84 -7.46
N GLU A 192 -10.57 19.53 -7.66
CA GLU A 192 -11.68 18.66 -8.08
C GLU A 192 -12.24 17.85 -6.91
N LYS A 193 -13.56 17.62 -6.93
CA LYS A 193 -14.22 16.85 -5.89
C LYS A 193 -13.83 15.38 -5.99
N GLN A 194 -13.16 14.86 -4.96
CA GLN A 194 -12.87 13.44 -4.83
C GLN A 194 -14.17 12.62 -4.70
N LYS A 195 -14.16 11.40 -5.22
CA LYS A 195 -15.31 10.49 -5.15
C LYS A 195 -15.64 10.09 -3.71
N THR A 196 -14.61 9.82 -2.91
CA THR A 196 -14.71 9.54 -1.46
C THR A 196 -13.47 10.10 -0.73
N ASN A 197 -13.55 10.23 0.60
CA ASN A 197 -12.41 10.71 1.42
C ASN A 197 -11.25 9.72 1.51
N HIS A 198 -11.51 8.44 1.24
CA HIS A 198 -10.56 7.35 1.27
C HIS A 198 -10.03 6.95 -0.12
N SER A 199 -10.50 7.60 -1.18
CA SER A 199 -9.97 7.40 -2.54
C SER A 199 -8.53 7.91 -2.64
N ASN A 200 -7.72 7.29 -3.50
CA ASN A 200 -6.33 7.68 -3.77
C ASN A 200 -5.46 7.79 -2.49
N PHE A 201 -5.79 7.02 -1.45
CA PHE A 201 -5.24 7.21 -0.10
C PHE A 201 -3.72 7.35 -0.10
N THR A 202 -3.00 6.42 -0.74
CA THR A 202 -1.54 6.45 -0.86
C THR A 202 -1.03 7.73 -1.53
N LEU A 203 -1.58 8.09 -2.69
CA LEU A 203 -1.17 9.29 -3.44
C LEU A 203 -1.43 10.57 -2.65
N THR A 204 -2.54 10.65 -1.91
CA THR A 204 -2.84 11.86 -1.14
C THR A 204 -1.96 12.02 0.10
N ASN A 205 -1.27 10.98 0.54
CA ASN A 205 -0.39 11.00 1.71
C ASN A 205 1.09 10.89 1.32
N SER A 206 1.43 11.18 0.06
CA SER A 206 2.81 11.15 -0.44
C SER A 206 3.51 12.52 -0.38
N PHE A 207 2.90 13.54 0.22
CA PHE A 207 3.38 14.92 0.28
C PHE A 207 3.10 15.56 1.64
#